data_AF-A0A2M3Z9A3-F1
#
_entry.id   AF-A0A2M3Z9A3-F1
#
_cell.length_a   1.000
_cell.length_b   1.000
_cell.length_c   1.000
_cell.angle_alpha   90.00
_cell.angle_beta   90.00
_cell.angle_gamma   90.00
#
_symmetry.space_group_name_H-M   'P 1'
#
loop_
_entity.id
_entity.type
_entity.pdbx_description
1 polymer ?
#
loop_
_entity_poly.entity_id
_entity_poly.type
_entity_poly.pdbx_seq_one_letter_code
_entity_poly.pdbx_strand_id
1 'polypeptide(L)'
;MKHHGGPSSGKRKLIATAALASIRYAAPAWAEAALAVVSNCRLLARAQGLAARGVASTFCSVSVEVASLLAGMVPIDLLLQEDVRCYRRAEAGAGAAAAGRRQERAQTILLWQRRWSASATTQGASRYIRWTHSILPEVEPWVTRGHGSVDFHLAQVLSGHGFFREYLNVKGLAMSSDCPHCLVERQVEVAETVEHVLFDCPRFADIRRTLLGHGGRHPVTASNLGEELLRSPQRWREISQACRLITTALQERWTMDSASTAAEVASVRAAEREAAHRQVVRRRQRRQRMSLSQPRQSLSVAIRDAPVAGVRQRFSGVGTRLRCRERRGAIVRAGTVVWTCLERRMRKASVGQPQQQQQDRVVRALERQRRWNLQQHRKAALARLKR
;
A
#
# COMPACT_ATOMS: atom_id res chain seq x y z
N MET A 1 -4.60 -5.96 -7.71
CA MET A 1 -4.90 -5.76 -6.27
C MET A 1 -5.29 -7.11 -5.66
N LYS A 2 -4.73 -7.48 -4.51
CA LYS A 2 -4.70 -8.88 -4.00
C LYS A 2 -5.95 -9.35 -3.22
N HIS A 3 -6.99 -8.53 -3.06
CA HIS A 3 -8.08 -8.80 -2.11
C HIS A 3 -9.51 -8.77 -2.67
N HIS A 4 -9.69 -8.71 -3.99
CA HIS A 4 -11.02 -8.72 -4.63
C HIS A 4 -11.62 -10.12 -4.78
N GLY A 5 -10.82 -11.17 -4.62
CA GLY A 5 -11.22 -12.57 -4.75
C GLY A 5 -10.49 -13.46 -3.74
N GLY A 6 -11.00 -14.68 -3.56
CA GLY A 6 -10.41 -15.69 -2.69
C GLY A 6 -11.35 -16.19 -1.58
N PRO A 7 -10.81 -16.89 -0.56
CA PRO A 7 -11.59 -17.47 0.53
C PRO A 7 -12.39 -16.40 1.27
N SER A 8 -13.56 -16.75 1.80
CA SER A 8 -14.39 -15.83 2.61
C SER A 8 -13.63 -15.31 3.83
N SER A 9 -14.06 -14.16 4.37
CA SER A 9 -13.48 -13.57 5.58
C SER A 9 -13.42 -14.58 6.74
N GLY A 10 -14.45 -15.41 6.91
CA GLY A 10 -14.48 -16.48 7.91
C GLY A 10 -13.36 -17.53 7.72
N LYS A 11 -13.15 -18.01 6.48
CA LYS A 11 -12.05 -18.94 6.17
C LYS A 11 -10.68 -18.32 6.44
N ARG A 12 -10.49 -17.05 6.07
CA ARG A 12 -9.25 -16.31 6.35
C ARG A 12 -9.05 -16.12 7.86
N LYS A 13 -10.11 -15.85 8.61
CA LYS A 13 -10.07 -15.67 10.08
C LYS A 13 -9.66 -16.95 10.78
N LEU A 14 -10.15 -18.11 10.30
CA LEU A 14 -9.73 -19.41 10.82
C LEU A 14 -8.22 -19.62 10.67
N ILE A 15 -7.69 -19.41 9.46
CA ILE A 15 -6.25 -19.55 9.17
C ILE A 15 -5.42 -18.55 10.00
N ALA A 16 -5.87 -17.29 10.06
CA ALA A 16 -5.24 -16.25 10.87
C ALA A 16 -5.19 -16.62 12.35
N THR A 17 -6.27 -17.18 12.88
CA THR A 17 -6.36 -17.60 14.29
C THR A 17 -5.41 -18.76 14.58
N ALA A 18 -5.30 -19.73 13.67
CA ALA A 18 -4.34 -20.82 13.80
C ALA A 18 -2.88 -20.31 13.82
N ALA A 19 -2.53 -19.41 12.89
CA ALA A 19 -1.20 -18.81 12.85
C ALA A 19 -0.88 -17.99 14.12
N LEU A 20 -1.85 -17.22 14.63
CA LEU A 20 -1.70 -16.48 15.88
C LEU A 20 -1.58 -17.40 17.11
N ALA A 21 -2.29 -18.54 17.12
CA ALA A 21 -2.15 -19.53 18.18
C ALA A 21 -0.73 -20.11 18.24
N SER A 22 -0.09 -20.35 17.09
CA SER A 22 1.32 -20.76 17.04
C SER A 22 2.26 -19.71 17.62
N ILE A 23 2.01 -18.41 17.36
CA ILE A 23 2.81 -17.32 17.94
C ILE A 23 2.64 -17.26 19.46
N ARG A 24 1.44 -17.54 19.97
CA ARG A 24 1.08 -17.49 21.39
C ARG A 24 1.51 -18.74 22.17
N TYR A 25 2.14 -19.71 21.51
CA TYR A 25 2.57 -20.93 22.17
C TYR A 25 3.48 -20.63 23.37
N ALA A 26 3.21 -21.26 24.50
CA ALA A 26 3.90 -21.05 25.77
C ALA A 26 3.99 -19.57 26.21
N ALA A 27 3.05 -18.72 25.80
CA ALA A 27 2.99 -17.30 26.16
C ALA A 27 3.25 -17.01 27.65
N PRO A 28 2.72 -17.79 28.62
CA PRO A 28 3.00 -17.55 30.04
C PRO A 28 4.49 -17.50 30.42
N ALA A 29 5.35 -18.21 29.69
CA ALA A 29 6.78 -18.26 29.99
C ALA A 29 7.57 -17.04 29.48
N TRP A 30 7.06 -16.30 28.48
CA TRP A 30 7.84 -15.25 27.80
C TRP A 30 7.09 -13.95 27.54
N ALA A 31 5.76 -13.93 27.61
CA ALA A 31 4.95 -12.80 27.17
C ALA A 31 5.23 -11.53 27.97
N GLU A 32 5.37 -11.61 29.29
CA GLU A 32 5.61 -10.43 30.12
C GLU A 32 6.94 -9.76 29.80
N ALA A 33 8.02 -10.55 29.68
CA ALA A 33 9.33 -10.05 29.28
C ALA A 33 9.31 -9.47 27.86
N ALA A 34 8.59 -10.11 26.93
CA ALA A 34 8.46 -9.62 25.57
C ALA A 34 7.67 -8.31 25.50
N LEU A 35 6.56 -8.20 26.22
CA LEU A 35 5.67 -7.03 26.22
C LEU A 35 6.27 -5.82 26.97
N ALA A 36 7.23 -6.03 27.86
CA ALA A 36 8.02 -4.94 28.45
C ALA A 36 8.86 -4.18 27.42
N VAL A 37 9.12 -4.76 26.25
CA VAL A 37 9.95 -4.17 25.20
C VAL A 37 9.07 -3.64 24.04
N VAL A 38 9.05 -2.32 23.86
CA VAL A 38 8.20 -1.64 22.85
C VAL A 38 8.44 -2.14 21.41
N SER A 39 9.68 -2.48 21.05
CA SER A 39 9.99 -3.00 19.71
C SER A 39 9.34 -4.36 19.44
N ASN A 40 9.26 -5.23 20.44
CA ASN A 40 8.59 -6.53 20.36
C ASN A 40 7.08 -6.34 20.19
N CYS A 41 6.46 -5.45 20.96
CA CYS A 41 5.05 -5.09 20.80
C CYS A 41 4.74 -4.62 19.37
N ARG A 42 5.62 -3.77 18.79
CA ARG A 42 5.49 -3.32 17.40
C ARG A 42 5.63 -4.47 16.40
N LEU A 43 6.55 -5.41 16.64
CA LEU A 43 6.75 -6.58 15.78
C LEU A 43 5.52 -7.50 15.78
N LEU A 44 5.00 -7.81 16.98
CA LEU A 44 3.80 -8.62 17.16
C LEU A 44 2.57 -7.96 16.50
N ALA A 45 2.38 -6.65 16.72
CA ALA A 45 1.31 -5.89 16.09
C ALA A 45 1.43 -5.88 14.56
N ARG A 46 2.65 -5.79 14.00
CA ARG A 46 2.87 -5.87 12.55
C ARG A 46 2.50 -7.26 12.01
N ALA A 47 2.92 -8.33 12.70
CA ALA A 47 2.60 -9.70 12.31
C ALA A 47 1.08 -9.94 12.30
N GLN A 48 0.39 -9.58 13.39
CA GLN A 48 -1.07 -9.64 13.45
C GLN A 48 -1.73 -8.75 12.39
N GLY A 49 -1.19 -7.56 12.16
CA GLY A 49 -1.72 -6.60 11.20
C GLY A 49 -1.72 -7.11 9.75
N LEU A 50 -0.84 -8.03 9.38
CA LEU A 50 -0.91 -8.69 8.07
C LEU A 50 -2.14 -9.61 8.00
N ALA A 51 -2.37 -10.40 9.05
CA ALA A 51 -3.51 -11.29 9.14
C ALA A 51 -4.84 -10.52 9.20
N ALA A 52 -4.95 -9.53 10.09
CA ALA A 52 -6.16 -8.73 10.28
C ALA A 52 -6.60 -8.01 8.99
N ARG A 53 -5.66 -7.39 8.27
CA ARG A 53 -5.95 -6.74 6.98
C ARG A 53 -6.42 -7.75 5.93
N GLY A 54 -5.83 -8.95 5.91
CA GLY A 54 -6.28 -10.04 5.05
C GLY A 54 -7.69 -10.53 5.40
N VAL A 55 -7.99 -10.73 6.68
CA VAL A 55 -9.30 -11.17 7.16
C VAL A 55 -10.39 -10.17 6.80
N ALA A 56 -10.17 -8.89 7.09
CA ALA A 56 -11.10 -7.81 6.79
C ALA A 56 -11.05 -7.34 5.33
N SER A 57 -10.16 -7.87 4.49
CA SER A 57 -9.95 -7.39 3.11
C SER A 57 -9.69 -5.88 3.02
N THR A 58 -8.99 -5.28 3.99
CA THR A 58 -8.74 -3.83 4.00
C THR A 58 -7.57 -3.46 3.09
N PHE A 59 -7.43 -2.16 2.78
CA PHE A 59 -6.21 -1.63 2.20
C PHE A 59 -5.00 -1.83 3.14
N CYS A 60 -3.79 -1.96 2.56
CA CYS A 60 -2.57 -2.15 3.35
C CYS A 60 -2.19 -0.94 4.21
N SER A 61 -2.70 0.24 3.88
CA SER A 61 -2.53 1.51 4.59
C SER A 61 -3.39 1.62 5.85
N VAL A 62 -4.43 0.80 5.99
CA VAL A 62 -5.28 0.79 7.19
C VAL A 62 -4.43 0.45 8.42
N SER A 63 -4.64 1.16 9.52
CA SER A 63 -3.91 0.91 10.77
C SER A 63 -4.17 -0.50 11.28
N VAL A 64 -3.21 -1.07 12.02
CA VAL A 64 -3.39 -2.41 12.61
C VAL A 64 -4.61 -2.44 13.52
N GLU A 65 -4.84 -1.37 14.27
CA GLU A 65 -5.95 -1.25 15.20
C GLU A 65 -7.32 -1.31 14.51
N VAL A 66 -7.54 -0.49 13.46
CA VAL A 66 -8.77 -0.52 12.66
C VAL A 66 -8.92 -1.88 11.99
N ALA A 67 -7.85 -2.42 11.40
CA ALA A 67 -7.91 -3.72 10.74
C ALA A 67 -8.28 -4.85 11.73
N SER A 68 -7.72 -4.85 12.94
CA SER A 68 -8.03 -5.82 14.00
C SER A 68 -9.47 -5.71 14.46
N LEU A 69 -9.99 -4.49 14.64
CA LEU A 69 -11.41 -4.26 14.96
C LEU A 69 -12.32 -4.81 13.86
N LEU A 70 -12.10 -4.41 12.60
CA LEU A 70 -12.93 -4.85 11.47
C LEU A 70 -12.87 -6.38 11.27
N ALA A 71 -11.71 -7.00 11.50
CA ALA A 71 -11.56 -8.46 11.46
C ALA A 71 -12.19 -9.18 12.68
N GLY A 72 -12.54 -8.45 13.74
CA GLY A 72 -12.94 -8.99 15.03
C GLY A 72 -11.84 -9.85 15.64
N MET A 73 -10.59 -9.40 15.54
CA MET A 73 -9.40 -10.06 16.06
C MET A 73 -8.87 -9.24 17.24
N VAL A 74 -8.92 -9.82 18.43
CA VAL A 74 -8.38 -9.18 19.65
C VAL A 74 -6.90 -8.85 19.45
N PRO A 75 -6.42 -7.63 19.77
CA PRO A 75 -5.00 -7.28 19.70
C PRO A 75 -4.11 -8.33 20.38
N ILE A 76 -3.04 -8.73 19.69
CA ILE A 76 -2.21 -9.88 20.09
C ILE A 76 -1.55 -9.67 21.46
N ASP A 77 -1.19 -8.43 21.80
CA ASP A 77 -0.65 -8.08 23.11
C ASP A 77 -1.67 -8.35 24.23
N LEU A 78 -2.94 -8.02 23.99
CA LEU A 78 -4.02 -8.32 24.95
C LEU A 78 -4.31 -9.82 25.03
N LEU A 79 -4.22 -10.56 23.91
CA LEU A 79 -4.33 -12.02 23.92
C LEU A 79 -3.20 -12.70 24.70
N LEU A 80 -1.96 -12.19 24.59
CA LEU A 80 -0.84 -12.72 25.36
C LEU A 80 -1.01 -12.47 26.86
N GLN A 81 -1.49 -11.28 27.24
CA GLN A 81 -1.84 -11.00 28.64
C GLN A 81 -2.99 -11.89 29.14
N GLU A 82 -4.01 -12.15 28.30
CA GLU A 82 -5.08 -13.11 28.61
C GLU A 82 -4.52 -14.50 28.90
N ASP A 83 -3.58 -14.98 28.07
CA ASP A 83 -2.95 -16.29 28.24
C ASP A 83 -2.19 -16.39 29.57
N VAL A 84 -1.41 -15.35 29.93
CA VAL A 84 -0.69 -15.26 31.20
C VAL A 84 -1.67 -15.29 32.39
N ARG A 85 -2.74 -14.50 32.34
CA ARG A 85 -3.75 -14.47 33.42
C ARG A 85 -4.48 -15.80 33.56
N CYS A 86 -4.84 -16.45 32.44
CA CYS A 86 -5.43 -17.78 32.45
C CYS A 86 -4.51 -18.84 33.06
N TYR A 87 -3.21 -18.80 32.73
CA TYR A 87 -2.22 -19.75 33.25
C TYR A 87 -2.05 -19.62 34.77
N ARG A 88 -1.86 -18.39 35.28
CA ARG A 88 -1.74 -18.12 36.72
C ARG A 88 -2.98 -18.56 37.51
N ARG A 89 -4.17 -18.36 36.96
CA ARG A 89 -5.41 -18.83 37.57
C ARG A 89 -5.49 -20.35 37.66
N ALA A 90 -5.02 -21.05 36.62
CA ALA A 90 -4.94 -22.50 36.63
C ALA A 90 -3.95 -23.00 37.68
N GLU A 91 -2.78 -22.35 37.82
CA GLU A 91 -1.81 -22.68 38.88
C GLU A 91 -2.37 -22.43 40.29
N ALA A 92 -3.15 -21.37 40.47
CA ALA A 92 -3.78 -21.04 41.75
C ALA A 92 -4.99 -21.93 42.11
N GLY A 93 -5.35 -22.93 41.29
CA GLY A 93 -6.50 -23.80 41.53
C GLY A 93 -7.86 -23.07 41.50
N ALA A 94 -7.93 -21.90 40.85
CA ALA A 94 -9.10 -21.02 40.91
C ALA A 94 -10.23 -21.46 39.96
N GLY A 95 -11.08 -22.36 40.44
CA GLY A 95 -12.39 -22.68 39.85
C GLY A 95 -12.37 -23.46 38.52
N ALA A 96 -13.54 -23.62 37.90
CA ALA A 96 -13.68 -24.33 36.64
C ALA A 96 -12.97 -23.58 35.50
N ALA A 97 -12.01 -24.23 34.83
CA ALA A 97 -11.16 -23.64 33.80
C ALA A 97 -11.93 -22.90 32.69
N ALA A 98 -13.15 -23.35 32.35
CA ALA A 98 -13.99 -22.69 31.36
C ALA A 98 -14.59 -21.37 31.85
N ALA A 99 -15.02 -21.30 33.12
CA ALA A 99 -15.56 -20.08 33.72
C ALA A 99 -14.46 -19.02 33.89
N GLY A 100 -13.26 -19.44 34.32
CA GLY A 100 -12.08 -18.58 34.40
C GLY A 100 -11.73 -17.95 33.06
N ARG A 101 -11.64 -18.75 31.99
CA ARG A 101 -11.38 -18.23 30.63
C ARG A 101 -12.42 -17.23 30.13
N ARG A 102 -13.70 -17.43 30.44
CA ARG A 102 -14.76 -16.48 30.07
C ARG A 102 -14.59 -15.14 30.79
N GLN A 103 -14.29 -15.16 32.08
CA GLN A 103 -14.03 -13.94 32.84
C GLN A 103 -12.78 -13.21 32.32
N GLU A 104 -11.71 -13.95 32.02
CA GLU A 104 -10.50 -13.36 31.43
C GLU A 104 -10.75 -12.74 30.06
N ARG A 105 -11.58 -13.38 29.23
CA ARG A 105 -12.00 -12.82 27.94
C ARG A 105 -12.81 -11.54 28.12
N ALA A 106 -13.72 -11.48 29.09
CA ALA A 106 -14.47 -10.26 29.39
C ALA A 106 -13.54 -9.12 29.81
N GLN A 107 -12.54 -9.40 30.65
CA GLN A 107 -11.51 -8.42 31.02
C GLN A 107 -10.69 -7.96 29.81
N THR A 108 -10.33 -8.87 28.91
CA THR A 108 -9.63 -8.55 27.66
C THR A 108 -10.46 -7.63 26.76
N ILE A 109 -11.77 -7.88 26.64
CA ILE A 109 -12.69 -7.03 25.88
C ILE A 109 -12.77 -5.62 26.51
N LEU A 110 -12.86 -5.51 27.83
CA LEU A 110 -12.84 -4.21 28.53
C LEU A 110 -11.53 -3.44 28.32
N LEU A 111 -10.38 -4.13 28.33
CA LEU A 111 -9.09 -3.52 28.00
C LEU A 111 -9.03 -3.06 26.54
N TRP A 112 -9.58 -3.86 25.64
CA TRP A 112 -9.66 -3.51 24.22
C TRP A 112 -10.58 -2.30 23.99
N GLN A 113 -11.75 -2.26 24.63
CA GLN A 113 -12.66 -1.11 24.58
C GLN A 113 -11.96 0.18 25.02
N ARG A 114 -11.29 0.16 26.18
CA ARG A 114 -10.53 1.32 26.68
C ARG A 114 -9.46 1.78 25.69
N ARG A 115 -8.68 0.84 25.14
CA ARG A 115 -7.68 1.14 24.11
C ARG A 115 -8.31 1.75 22.86
N TRP A 116 -9.43 1.19 22.39
CA TRP A 116 -10.12 1.66 21.21
C TRP A 116 -10.65 3.09 21.36
N SER A 117 -11.31 3.37 22.49
CA SER A 117 -11.78 4.71 22.81
C SER A 117 -10.64 5.72 22.97
N ALA A 118 -9.53 5.33 23.61
CA ALA A 118 -8.36 6.19 23.75
C ALA A 118 -7.72 6.53 22.40
N SER A 119 -7.63 5.58 21.47
CA SER A 119 -7.03 5.79 20.15
C SER A 119 -7.82 6.79 19.28
N ALA A 120 -9.12 6.92 19.51
CA ALA A 120 -9.95 7.91 18.82
C ALA A 120 -9.86 9.32 19.43
N THR A 121 -9.60 9.43 20.73
CA THR A 121 -9.55 10.72 21.46
C THR A 121 -8.14 11.28 21.62
N THR A 122 -7.11 10.46 21.41
CA THR A 122 -5.70 10.88 21.51
C THR A 122 -5.41 12.07 20.58
N GLN A 123 -4.69 13.06 21.07
CA GLN A 123 -4.26 14.20 20.27
C GLN A 123 -3.44 13.73 19.05
N GLY A 124 -3.83 14.17 17.86
CA GLY A 124 -3.22 13.72 16.61
C GLY A 124 -3.75 12.37 16.08
N ALA A 125 -4.84 11.84 16.67
CA ALA A 125 -5.53 10.67 16.13
C ALA A 125 -5.89 10.87 14.65
N SER A 126 -5.55 9.86 13.86
CA SER A 126 -5.85 9.85 12.43
C SER A 126 -7.36 10.01 12.22
N ARG A 127 -7.76 10.84 11.23
CA ARG A 127 -9.17 11.02 10.87
C ARG A 127 -9.88 9.69 10.55
N TYR A 128 -9.14 8.71 10.03
CA TYR A 128 -9.69 7.38 9.71
C TYR A 128 -10.00 6.55 10.95
N ILE A 129 -9.22 6.70 12.02
CA ILE A 129 -9.52 6.07 13.31
C ILE A 129 -10.76 6.73 13.90
N ARG A 130 -10.82 8.06 13.90
CA ARG A 130 -12.01 8.81 14.37
C ARG A 130 -13.27 8.44 13.61
N TRP A 131 -13.20 8.32 12.29
CA TRP A 131 -14.29 7.84 11.44
C TRP A 131 -14.73 6.42 11.77
N THR A 132 -13.78 5.49 11.89
CA THR A 132 -14.12 4.11 12.25
C THR A 132 -14.76 4.05 13.63
N HIS A 133 -14.26 4.81 14.60
CA HIS A 133 -14.79 4.88 15.96
C HIS A 133 -16.16 5.55 16.02
N SER A 134 -16.44 6.56 15.19
CA SER A 134 -17.79 7.15 15.14
C SER A 134 -18.83 6.17 14.61
N ILE A 135 -18.44 5.22 13.75
CA ILE A 135 -19.34 4.17 13.28
C ILE A 135 -19.42 3.00 14.28
N LEU A 136 -18.27 2.56 14.79
CA LEU A 136 -18.13 1.37 15.65
C LEU A 136 -17.49 1.77 16.99
N PRO A 137 -18.21 2.48 17.88
CA PRO A 137 -17.65 2.89 19.17
C PRO A 137 -17.46 1.70 20.12
N GLU A 138 -18.37 0.73 20.08
CA GLU A 138 -18.36 -0.43 20.98
C GLU A 138 -17.74 -1.66 20.31
N VAL A 139 -16.71 -2.21 20.95
CA VAL A 139 -15.94 -3.37 20.50
C VAL A 139 -16.77 -4.65 20.66
N GLU A 140 -17.36 -4.85 21.83
CA GLU A 140 -18.00 -6.13 22.18
C GLU A 140 -19.13 -6.53 21.24
N PRO A 141 -20.13 -5.67 20.95
CA PRO A 141 -21.22 -6.02 20.04
C PRO A 141 -20.70 -6.36 18.64
N TRP A 142 -19.66 -5.64 18.18
CA TRP A 142 -19.08 -5.86 16.87
C TRP A 142 -18.37 -7.22 16.73
N VAL A 143 -17.65 -7.65 17.76
CA VAL A 143 -16.87 -8.89 17.69
C VAL A 143 -17.65 -10.14 18.09
N THR A 144 -18.76 -9.97 18.82
CA THR A 144 -19.63 -11.07 19.28
C THR A 144 -20.83 -11.33 18.38
N ARG A 145 -21.15 -10.41 17.44
CA ARG A 145 -22.26 -10.58 16.50
C ARG A 145 -22.20 -11.93 15.77
N GLY A 146 -23.37 -12.56 15.63
CA GLY A 146 -23.52 -13.86 14.96
C GLY A 146 -23.65 -13.79 13.43
N HIS A 147 -23.73 -12.59 12.86
CA HIS A 147 -23.95 -12.39 11.43
C HIS A 147 -22.96 -11.39 10.82
N GLY A 148 -22.94 -11.39 9.49
CA GLY A 148 -22.18 -10.43 8.72
C GLY A 148 -20.69 -10.76 8.65
N SER A 149 -20.12 -10.59 7.46
CA SER A 149 -18.68 -10.65 7.27
C SER A 149 -18.21 -9.39 6.57
N VAL A 150 -17.13 -8.79 7.05
CA VAL A 150 -16.55 -7.62 6.41
C VAL A 150 -15.86 -8.07 5.12
N ASP A 151 -16.40 -7.63 4.00
CA ASP A 151 -15.79 -7.81 2.69
C ASP A 151 -14.97 -6.57 2.28
N PHE A 152 -14.33 -6.65 1.11
CA PHE A 152 -13.49 -5.57 0.58
C PHE A 152 -14.23 -4.23 0.43
N HIS A 153 -15.52 -4.24 0.11
CA HIS A 153 -16.29 -3.03 -0.14
C HIS A 153 -16.73 -2.38 1.16
N LEU A 154 -17.27 -3.18 2.09
CA LEU A 154 -17.65 -2.71 3.41
C LEU A 154 -16.43 -2.25 4.21
N ALA A 155 -15.29 -2.94 4.09
CA ALA A 155 -14.04 -2.53 4.72
C ALA A 155 -13.58 -1.12 4.28
N GLN A 156 -13.79 -0.76 3.01
CA GLN A 156 -13.44 0.57 2.53
C GLN A 156 -14.26 1.66 3.21
N VAL A 157 -15.57 1.44 3.31
CA VAL A 157 -16.50 2.35 3.95
C VAL A 157 -16.17 2.48 5.43
N LEU A 158 -16.06 1.37 6.16
CA LEU A 158 -15.82 1.40 7.61
C LEU A 158 -14.47 1.99 7.99
N SER A 159 -13.43 1.76 7.17
CA SER A 159 -12.08 2.29 7.46
C SER A 159 -11.83 3.70 6.93
N GLY A 160 -12.69 4.22 6.05
CA GLY A 160 -12.44 5.48 5.34
C GLY A 160 -11.34 5.39 4.27
N HIS A 161 -10.81 4.20 3.99
CA HIS A 161 -9.75 3.98 3.00
C HIS A 161 -10.32 3.31 1.76
N GLY A 162 -10.16 3.89 0.59
CA GLY A 162 -10.73 3.31 -0.63
C GLY A 162 -10.57 4.20 -1.85
N PHE A 163 -11.43 4.01 -2.85
CA PHE A 163 -11.44 4.82 -4.07
C PHE A 163 -12.14 6.19 -3.90
N PHE A 164 -12.15 6.72 -2.69
CA PHE A 164 -12.63 8.07 -2.38
C PHE A 164 -11.56 9.09 -2.77
N ARG A 165 -11.90 10.15 -3.53
CA ARG A 165 -10.89 11.14 -3.95
C ARG A 165 -10.17 11.80 -2.80
N GLU A 166 -10.84 12.01 -1.67
CA GLU A 166 -10.20 12.54 -0.47
C GLU A 166 -9.03 11.65 0.00
N TYR A 167 -9.24 10.33 0.02
CA TYR A 167 -8.18 9.37 0.36
C TYR A 167 -7.10 9.29 -0.73
N LEU A 168 -7.51 9.23 -2.00
CA LEU A 168 -6.58 9.16 -3.14
C LEU A 168 -5.68 10.40 -3.22
N ASN A 169 -6.20 11.59 -2.89
CA ASN A 169 -5.44 12.82 -2.83
C ASN A 169 -4.39 12.79 -1.70
N VAL A 170 -4.78 12.33 -0.50
CA VAL A 170 -3.84 12.12 0.62
C VAL A 170 -2.72 11.14 0.23
N LYS A 171 -3.01 10.15 -0.62
CA LYS A 171 -2.01 9.21 -1.15
C LYS A 171 -1.19 9.75 -2.33
N GLY A 172 -1.46 10.97 -2.80
CA GLY A 172 -0.81 11.57 -3.96
C GLY A 172 -1.22 10.93 -5.30
N LEU A 173 -2.34 10.21 -5.31
CA LEU A 173 -2.87 9.51 -6.48
C LEU A 173 -3.87 10.37 -7.25
N ALA A 174 -4.63 11.22 -6.56
CA ALA A 174 -5.56 12.18 -7.18
C ALA A 174 -5.08 13.63 -6.98
N MET A 175 -5.34 14.50 -7.95
CA MET A 175 -4.93 15.92 -7.91
C MET A 175 -5.80 16.78 -6.99
N SER A 176 -7.05 16.40 -6.76
CA SER A 176 -7.97 17.05 -5.81
C SER A 176 -8.75 16.00 -5.02
N SER A 177 -9.19 16.39 -3.82
CA SER A 177 -10.15 15.66 -2.99
C SER A 177 -11.61 15.83 -3.43
N ASP A 178 -11.91 16.78 -4.32
CA ASP A 178 -13.29 17.18 -4.63
C ASP A 178 -14.06 16.09 -5.37
N CYS A 179 -15.36 15.99 -5.07
CA CYS A 179 -16.26 15.11 -5.77
C CYS A 179 -16.55 15.63 -7.18
N PRO A 180 -16.13 14.92 -8.25
CA PRO A 180 -16.27 15.42 -9.62
C PRO A 180 -17.75 15.54 -10.03
N HIS A 181 -18.64 14.70 -9.50
CA HIS A 181 -20.06 14.81 -9.79
C HIS A 181 -20.67 16.09 -9.19
N CYS A 182 -20.35 16.41 -7.93
CA CYS A 182 -20.89 17.60 -7.28
C CYS A 182 -20.29 18.89 -7.87
N LEU A 183 -19.01 18.84 -8.23
CA LEU A 183 -18.33 19.96 -8.87
C LEU A 183 -18.95 20.26 -10.25
N VAL A 184 -19.25 19.24 -11.05
CA VAL A 184 -19.79 19.42 -12.41
C VAL A 184 -21.29 19.68 -12.41
N GLU A 185 -22.08 18.83 -11.74
CA GLU A 185 -23.55 18.88 -11.84
C GLU A 185 -24.19 19.93 -10.93
N ARG A 186 -23.54 20.24 -9.80
CA ARG A 186 -24.09 21.18 -8.80
C ARG A 186 -23.25 22.45 -8.65
N GLN A 187 -22.08 22.52 -9.26
CA GLN A 187 -21.15 23.64 -9.08
C GLN A 187 -20.78 23.86 -7.61
N VAL A 188 -20.67 22.78 -6.83
CA VAL A 188 -20.29 22.81 -5.41
C VAL A 188 -18.97 22.10 -5.19
N GLU A 189 -18.02 22.81 -4.58
CA GLU A 189 -16.77 22.24 -4.07
C GLU A 189 -17.03 21.50 -2.76
N VAL A 190 -17.07 20.18 -2.82
CA VAL A 190 -17.20 19.31 -1.66
C VAL A 190 -16.24 18.14 -1.78
N ALA A 191 -15.51 17.85 -0.70
CA ALA A 191 -14.60 16.71 -0.67
C ALA A 191 -15.38 15.39 -0.82
N GLU A 192 -14.88 14.49 -1.68
CA GLU A 192 -15.42 13.14 -1.84
C GLU A 192 -14.94 12.25 -0.69
N THR A 193 -15.48 12.51 0.51
CA THR A 193 -15.29 11.68 1.70
C THR A 193 -16.23 10.46 1.66
N VAL A 194 -16.02 9.49 2.56
CA VAL A 194 -16.96 8.37 2.70
C VAL A 194 -18.35 8.86 3.09
N GLU A 195 -18.43 9.77 4.06
CA GLU A 195 -19.67 10.36 4.52
C GLU A 195 -20.43 11.01 3.37
N HIS A 196 -19.75 11.87 2.60
CA HIS A 196 -20.34 12.50 1.43
C HIS A 196 -20.82 11.45 0.43
N VAL A 197 -19.97 10.49 0.04
CA VAL A 197 -20.32 9.49 -0.96
C VAL A 197 -21.51 8.63 -0.53
N LEU A 198 -21.53 8.17 0.71
CA LEU A 198 -22.50 7.19 1.17
C LEU A 198 -23.84 7.81 1.58
N PHE A 199 -23.86 9.08 2.00
CA PHE A 199 -25.05 9.70 2.60
C PHE A 199 -25.55 10.95 1.88
N ASP A 200 -24.68 11.70 1.19
CA ASP A 200 -25.06 13.01 0.61
C ASP A 200 -25.00 13.05 -0.92
N CYS A 201 -24.04 12.35 -1.52
CA CYS A 201 -23.63 12.52 -2.91
C CYS A 201 -24.79 12.22 -3.86
N PRO A 202 -25.23 13.17 -4.71
CA PRO A 202 -26.41 13.01 -5.56
C PRO A 202 -26.30 11.83 -6.52
N ARG A 203 -25.06 11.55 -6.95
CA ARG A 203 -24.68 10.41 -7.81
C ARG A 203 -25.24 9.07 -7.33
N PHE A 204 -25.45 8.90 -6.03
CA PHE A 204 -25.86 7.63 -5.42
C PHE A 204 -27.22 7.71 -4.72
N ALA A 205 -28.03 8.75 -5.02
CA ALA A 205 -29.33 8.96 -4.38
C ALA A 205 -30.26 7.74 -4.52
N ASP A 206 -30.31 7.10 -5.69
CA ASP A 206 -31.18 5.95 -5.93
C ASP A 206 -30.77 4.73 -5.11
N ILE A 207 -29.47 4.46 -5.02
CA ILE A 207 -28.92 3.39 -4.17
C ILE A 207 -29.29 3.66 -2.71
N ARG A 208 -29.15 4.90 -2.24
CA ARG A 208 -29.50 5.27 -0.85
C ARG A 208 -31.00 5.12 -0.56
N ARG A 209 -31.86 5.57 -1.47
CA ARG A 209 -33.32 5.42 -1.32
C ARG A 209 -33.70 3.94 -1.23
N THR A 210 -33.12 3.12 -2.10
CA THR A 210 -33.49 1.70 -2.23
C THR A 210 -32.92 0.83 -1.12
N LEU A 211 -31.63 0.96 -0.81
CA LEU A 211 -30.91 0.04 0.08
C LEU A 211 -30.62 0.62 1.47
N LEU A 212 -30.59 1.95 1.61
CA LEU A 212 -30.35 2.62 2.89
C LEU A 212 -31.63 3.25 3.47
N GLY A 213 -32.78 3.11 2.80
CA GLY A 213 -34.07 3.63 3.26
C GLY A 213 -34.13 5.15 3.36
N HIS A 214 -33.29 5.87 2.61
CA HIS A 214 -33.26 7.33 2.64
C HIS A 214 -34.61 7.92 2.23
N GLY A 215 -35.15 8.85 3.04
CA GLY A 215 -36.50 9.40 2.89
C GLY A 215 -37.62 8.55 3.53
N GLY A 216 -37.29 7.37 4.07
CA GLY A 216 -38.22 6.52 4.82
C GLY A 216 -38.15 6.71 6.35
N ARG A 217 -38.83 5.83 7.10
CA ARG A 217 -38.91 5.90 8.57
C ARG A 217 -37.59 5.58 9.31
N HIS A 218 -36.73 4.74 8.72
CA HIS A 218 -35.50 4.27 9.37
C HIS A 218 -34.29 4.34 8.41
N PRO A 219 -33.85 5.55 8.02
CA PRO A 219 -32.71 5.72 7.12
C PRO A 219 -31.40 5.35 7.80
N VAL A 220 -30.47 4.77 7.02
CA VAL A 220 -29.08 4.59 7.45
C VAL A 220 -28.32 5.89 7.20
N THR A 221 -27.66 6.39 8.23
CA THR A 221 -26.86 7.64 8.27
C THR A 221 -25.45 7.33 8.77
N ALA A 222 -24.56 8.32 8.72
CA ALA A 222 -23.20 8.17 9.26
C ALA A 222 -23.20 7.85 10.77
N SER A 223 -24.15 8.41 11.53
CA SER A 223 -24.21 8.24 12.99
C SER A 223 -24.78 6.90 13.44
N ASN A 224 -25.63 6.25 12.64
CA ASN A 224 -26.26 4.98 13.02
C ASN A 224 -25.77 3.77 12.21
N LEU A 225 -24.84 3.95 11.26
CA LEU A 225 -24.36 2.90 10.37
C LEU A 225 -23.93 1.63 11.12
N GLY A 226 -23.20 1.77 12.24
CA GLY A 226 -22.77 0.63 13.05
C GLY A 226 -23.93 -0.11 13.70
N GLU A 227 -24.87 0.63 14.30
CA GLU A 227 -26.06 0.06 14.92
C GLU A 227 -26.93 -0.69 13.90
N GLU A 228 -27.09 -0.11 12.69
CA GLU A 228 -27.86 -0.70 11.61
C GLU A 228 -27.22 -1.99 11.07
N LEU A 229 -25.88 -2.04 10.98
CA LEU A 229 -25.14 -3.26 10.67
C LEU A 229 -25.37 -4.34 11.74
N LEU A 230 -25.42 -3.96 13.01
CA LEU A 230 -25.61 -4.89 14.14
C LEU A 230 -27.06 -5.36 14.28
N ARG A 231 -28.04 -4.60 13.78
CA ARG A 231 -29.47 -4.86 14.00
C ARG A 231 -29.96 -6.21 13.49
N SER A 232 -29.60 -6.59 12.26
CA SER A 232 -30.03 -7.87 11.70
C SER A 232 -29.17 -8.33 10.51
N PRO A 233 -29.18 -9.65 10.19
CA PRO A 233 -28.55 -10.16 8.97
C PRO A 233 -29.10 -9.51 7.70
N GLN A 234 -30.39 -9.16 7.67
CA GLN A 234 -31.01 -8.51 6.52
C GLN A 234 -30.45 -7.10 6.30
N ARG A 235 -30.44 -6.26 7.35
CA ARG A 235 -29.89 -4.90 7.28
C ARG A 235 -28.41 -4.93 6.91
N TRP A 236 -27.65 -5.89 7.43
CA TRP A 236 -26.26 -6.10 7.02
C TRP A 236 -26.13 -6.32 5.50
N ARG A 237 -26.97 -7.17 4.91
CA ARG A 237 -26.94 -7.47 3.47
C ARG A 237 -27.26 -6.24 2.62
N GLU A 238 -28.30 -5.49 2.97
CA GLU A 238 -28.71 -4.27 2.27
C GLU A 238 -27.58 -3.22 2.29
N ILE A 239 -27.02 -2.94 3.47
CA ILE A 239 -25.92 -1.99 3.63
C ILE A 239 -24.68 -2.45 2.88
N SER A 240 -24.33 -3.74 2.98
CA SER A 240 -23.18 -4.31 2.26
C SER A 240 -23.35 -4.21 0.75
N GLN A 241 -24.57 -4.41 0.24
CA GLN A 241 -24.88 -4.27 -1.18
C GLN A 241 -24.76 -2.81 -1.62
N ALA A 242 -25.26 -1.85 -0.83
CA ALA A 242 -25.10 -0.43 -1.11
C ALA A 242 -23.61 -0.03 -1.16
N CYS A 243 -22.83 -0.43 -0.15
CA CYS A 243 -21.39 -0.20 -0.10
C CYS A 243 -20.69 -0.78 -1.33
N ARG A 244 -21.07 -1.99 -1.75
CA ARG A 244 -20.53 -2.64 -2.94
C ARG A 244 -20.83 -1.87 -4.21
N LEU A 245 -22.09 -1.55 -4.49
CA LEU A 245 -22.47 -0.82 -5.70
C LEU A 245 -21.75 0.53 -5.79
N ILE A 246 -21.73 1.28 -4.69
CA ILE A 246 -21.10 2.60 -4.63
C ILE A 246 -19.58 2.49 -4.83
N THR A 247 -18.90 1.64 -4.06
CA THR A 247 -17.43 1.54 -4.13
C THR A 247 -16.94 0.88 -5.42
N THR A 248 -17.73 0.01 -6.05
CA THR A 248 -17.46 -0.50 -7.39
C THR A 248 -17.51 0.63 -8.43
N ALA A 249 -18.55 1.46 -8.42
CA ALA A 249 -18.64 2.61 -9.33
C ALA A 249 -17.47 3.59 -9.15
N LEU A 250 -17.04 3.84 -7.89
CA LEU A 250 -15.83 4.62 -7.62
C LEU A 250 -14.57 3.97 -8.19
N GLN A 251 -14.42 2.65 -8.02
CA GLN A 251 -13.26 1.90 -8.49
C GLN A 251 -13.15 1.89 -10.02
N GLU A 252 -14.28 1.69 -10.71
CA GLU A 252 -14.39 1.75 -12.17
C GLU A 252 -14.00 3.14 -12.68
N ARG A 253 -14.55 4.19 -12.06
CA ARG A 253 -14.19 5.57 -12.41
C ARG A 253 -12.72 5.84 -12.22
N TRP A 254 -12.15 5.42 -11.08
CA TRP A 254 -10.72 5.56 -10.82
C TRP A 254 -9.87 4.84 -11.88
N THR A 255 -10.29 3.65 -12.31
CA THR A 255 -9.57 2.88 -13.34
C THR A 255 -9.61 3.57 -14.69
N MET A 256 -10.75 4.14 -15.08
CA MET A 256 -10.88 4.97 -16.29
C MET A 256 -10.01 6.22 -16.23
N ASP A 257 -10.10 7.00 -15.13
CA ASP A 257 -9.31 8.22 -14.93
C ASP A 257 -7.79 7.90 -14.96
N SER A 258 -7.39 6.78 -14.33
CA SER A 258 -6.00 6.32 -14.31
C SER A 258 -5.50 5.90 -15.69
N ALA A 259 -6.32 5.18 -16.46
CA ALA A 259 -5.99 4.74 -17.80
C ALA A 259 -5.85 5.94 -18.76
N SER A 260 -6.77 6.91 -18.68
CA SER A 260 -6.72 8.15 -19.44
C SER A 260 -5.44 8.94 -19.14
N THR A 261 -5.12 9.14 -17.86
CA THR A 261 -3.89 9.83 -17.43
C THR A 261 -2.64 9.10 -17.91
N ALA A 262 -2.62 7.77 -17.83
CA ALA A 262 -1.48 6.97 -18.30
C ALA A 262 -1.29 7.07 -19.83
N ALA A 263 -2.39 7.08 -20.60
CA ALA A 263 -2.36 7.24 -22.04
C ALA A 263 -1.85 8.64 -22.44
N GLU A 264 -2.26 9.68 -21.74
CA GLU A 264 -1.80 11.06 -21.96
C GLU A 264 -0.31 11.22 -21.63
N VAL A 265 0.15 10.64 -20.52
CA VAL A 265 1.60 10.62 -20.20
C VAL A 265 2.39 9.81 -21.24
N ALA A 266 1.83 8.72 -21.76
CA ALA A 266 2.48 7.93 -22.81
C ALA A 266 2.56 8.69 -24.14
N SER A 267 1.53 9.44 -24.52
CA SER A 267 1.52 10.24 -25.76
C SER A 267 2.55 11.37 -25.68
N VAL A 268 2.64 12.08 -24.56
CA VAL A 268 3.67 13.12 -24.33
C VAL A 268 5.07 12.52 -24.44
N ARG A 269 5.33 11.39 -23.78
CA ARG A 269 6.64 10.71 -23.85
C ARG A 269 6.96 10.21 -25.26
N ALA A 270 5.97 9.78 -26.04
CA ALA A 270 6.16 9.37 -27.43
C ALA A 270 6.54 10.58 -28.31
N ALA A 271 5.86 11.71 -28.15
CA ALA A 271 6.17 12.95 -28.85
C ALA A 271 7.58 13.46 -28.52
N GLU A 272 8.00 13.39 -27.26
CA GLU A 272 9.37 13.74 -26.83
C GLU A 272 10.42 12.84 -27.49
N ARG A 273 10.17 11.52 -27.57
CA ARG A 273 11.07 10.57 -28.25
C ARG A 273 11.17 10.85 -29.74
N GLU A 274 10.04 11.13 -30.40
CA GLU A 274 10.01 11.45 -31.82
C GLU A 274 10.73 12.78 -32.11
N ALA A 275 10.53 13.80 -31.26
CA ALA A 275 11.25 15.07 -31.36
C ALA A 275 12.77 14.89 -31.18
N ALA A 276 13.19 14.09 -30.19
CA ALA A 276 14.60 13.74 -30.00
C ALA A 276 15.18 13.00 -31.20
N HIS A 277 14.45 12.03 -31.76
CA HIS A 277 14.86 11.31 -32.96
C HIS A 277 15.01 12.25 -34.17
N ARG A 278 14.02 13.12 -34.42
CA ARG A 278 14.08 14.16 -35.46
C ARG A 278 15.30 15.07 -35.30
N GLN A 279 15.65 15.45 -34.07
CA GLN A 279 16.83 16.26 -33.79
C GLN A 279 18.14 15.53 -34.13
N VAL A 280 18.24 14.24 -33.81
CA VAL A 280 19.41 13.39 -34.15
C VAL A 280 19.55 13.26 -35.66
N VAL A 281 18.45 13.00 -36.39
CA VAL A 281 18.46 12.90 -37.86
C VAL A 281 18.91 14.22 -38.49
N ARG A 282 18.36 15.36 -38.04
CA ARG A 282 18.79 16.70 -38.50
C ARG A 282 20.27 16.95 -38.25
N ARG A 283 20.79 16.57 -37.08
CA ARG A 283 22.24 16.69 -36.76
C ARG A 283 23.10 15.84 -37.69
N ARG A 284 22.68 14.61 -38.01
CA ARG A 284 23.40 13.74 -38.97
C ARG A 284 23.42 14.32 -40.37
N GLN A 285 22.27 14.78 -40.88
CA GLN A 285 22.17 15.41 -42.20
C GLN A 285 23.04 16.68 -42.30
N ARG A 286 23.06 17.51 -41.25
CA ARG A 286 23.93 18.69 -41.20
C ARG A 286 25.41 18.32 -41.26
N ARG A 287 25.84 17.28 -40.53
CA ARG A 287 27.21 16.76 -40.60
C ARG A 287 27.57 16.26 -42.00
N GLN A 288 26.68 15.50 -42.63
CA GLN A 288 26.88 15.01 -44.01
C GLN A 288 26.99 16.15 -45.03
N ARG A 289 26.15 17.20 -44.90
CA ARG A 289 26.27 18.38 -45.76
C ARG A 289 27.60 19.10 -45.57
N MET A 290 28.06 19.28 -44.33
CA MET A 290 29.36 19.92 -44.07
C MET A 290 30.56 19.09 -44.57
N SER A 291 30.48 17.76 -44.56
CA SER A 291 31.54 16.91 -45.13
C SER A 291 31.58 16.94 -46.65
N LEU A 292 30.45 17.18 -47.32
CA LEU A 292 30.36 17.29 -48.77
C LEU A 292 30.77 18.68 -49.30
N SER A 293 30.77 19.71 -48.43
CA SER A 293 31.17 21.09 -48.77
C SER A 293 32.64 21.41 -48.46
N GLN A 294 33.42 20.46 -47.94
CA GLN A 294 34.87 20.68 -47.80
C GLN A 294 35.55 20.54 -49.17
N PRO A 295 36.35 21.53 -49.63
CA PRO A 295 37.13 21.35 -50.84
C PRO A 295 38.09 20.18 -50.63
N ARG A 296 38.19 19.26 -51.60
CA ARG A 296 39.26 18.28 -51.62
C ARG A 296 40.59 19.03 -51.71
N GLN A 297 41.26 19.25 -50.58
CA GLN A 297 42.67 19.62 -50.60
C GLN A 297 43.41 18.43 -51.20
N SER A 298 43.92 18.61 -52.41
CA SER A 298 44.81 17.67 -53.09
C SER A 298 46.09 17.54 -52.26
N LEU A 299 46.20 16.46 -51.49
CA LEU A 299 47.46 16.04 -50.90
C LEU A 299 48.34 15.47 -52.03
N SER A 300 49.23 16.31 -52.56
CA SER A 300 50.37 15.86 -53.36
C SER A 300 51.28 15.01 -52.47
N VAL A 301 51.26 13.70 -52.70
CA VAL A 301 52.17 12.73 -52.10
C VAL A 301 53.57 12.99 -52.67
N ALA A 302 54.47 13.52 -51.87
CA ALA A 302 55.90 13.51 -52.17
C ALA A 302 56.49 12.21 -51.60
N ILE A 303 56.71 11.23 -52.47
CA ILE A 303 57.56 10.08 -52.21
C ILE A 303 59.01 10.60 -52.19
N ARG A 304 59.73 10.39 -51.08
CA ARG A 304 61.18 10.43 -51.06
C ARG A 304 61.71 9.21 -50.34
N ASP A 305 62.63 8.55 -51.04
CA ASP A 305 63.25 7.27 -50.73
C ASP A 305 64.19 7.30 -49.51
N ALA A 306 64.46 6.09 -49.02
CA ALA A 306 65.11 5.70 -47.76
C ALA A 306 66.58 6.14 -47.56
N PRO A 307 67.21 5.80 -46.42
CA PRO A 307 67.96 4.53 -46.41
C PRO A 307 67.90 3.70 -45.11
N VAL A 308 68.39 2.48 -45.29
CA VAL A 308 68.43 1.31 -44.42
C VAL A 308 69.56 1.40 -43.37
N ALA A 309 69.26 1.06 -42.12
CA ALA A 309 70.20 0.43 -41.18
C ALA A 309 69.42 -0.31 -40.08
N GLY A 310 69.70 -1.60 -39.89
CA GLY A 310 68.90 -2.51 -39.09
C GLY A 310 69.24 -2.51 -37.59
N VAL A 311 68.41 -3.19 -36.81
CA VAL A 311 68.79 -4.18 -35.78
C VAL A 311 67.53 -5.03 -35.50
N ARG A 312 67.68 -6.35 -35.60
CA ARG A 312 66.69 -7.36 -35.18
C ARG A 312 66.73 -7.51 -33.66
N GLN A 313 65.58 -7.47 -33.00
CA GLN A 313 65.36 -8.25 -31.78
C GLN A 313 63.97 -8.91 -31.84
N ARG A 314 63.99 -10.26 -31.83
CA ARG A 314 62.84 -11.14 -31.67
C ARG A 314 62.44 -11.16 -30.20
N PHE A 315 61.15 -11.14 -29.92
CA PHE A 315 60.59 -11.93 -28.81
C PHE A 315 59.28 -12.59 -29.21
N SER A 316 59.20 -13.87 -28.88
CA SER A 316 58.20 -14.89 -29.17
C SER A 316 57.20 -15.06 -28.02
N GLY A 317 56.00 -15.56 -28.32
CA GLY A 317 55.08 -16.18 -27.34
C GLY A 317 53.61 -16.02 -27.76
N VAL A 318 53.01 -16.93 -28.54
CA VAL A 318 52.33 -18.19 -28.11
C VAL A 318 51.17 -17.87 -27.15
N GLY A 319 49.89 -17.85 -27.56
CA GLY A 319 49.07 -19.01 -27.96
C GLY A 319 48.69 -19.83 -26.72
N THR A 320 47.44 -19.87 -26.22
CA THR A 320 46.45 -20.88 -26.64
C THR A 320 45.15 -20.78 -25.83
N ARG A 321 44.02 -21.12 -26.48
CA ARG A 321 42.74 -21.54 -25.89
C ARG A 321 42.82 -23.03 -25.50
N LEU A 322 42.06 -23.49 -24.50
CA LEU A 322 41.57 -24.89 -24.32
C LEU A 322 40.42 -24.89 -23.28
N ARG A 323 39.15 -25.16 -23.67
CA ARG A 323 38.36 -26.41 -23.59
C ARG A 323 38.25 -27.12 -22.20
N CYS A 324 37.01 -27.10 -21.69
CA CYS A 324 36.16 -28.21 -21.19
C CYS A 324 36.81 -29.52 -20.69
N ARG A 325 36.52 -29.95 -19.45
CA ARG A 325 35.97 -31.30 -19.14
C ARG A 325 35.51 -31.47 -17.68
N GLU A 326 34.53 -32.37 -17.54
CA GLU A 326 33.92 -32.96 -16.34
C GLU A 326 34.92 -33.68 -15.41
N ARG A 327 34.54 -33.86 -14.12
CA ARG A 327 34.51 -35.19 -13.47
C ARG A 327 33.74 -35.19 -12.14
N ARG A 328 33.25 -36.39 -11.83
CA ARG A 328 32.33 -36.82 -10.76
C ARG A 328 33.03 -37.07 -9.41
N GLY A 329 32.25 -36.94 -8.32
CA GLY A 329 32.18 -37.92 -7.22
C GLY A 329 33.01 -37.68 -5.94
N ALA A 330 32.32 -37.41 -4.81
CA ALA A 330 32.46 -38.15 -3.53
C ALA A 330 31.61 -37.50 -2.42
N ILE A 331 31.11 -38.37 -1.54
CA ILE A 331 30.11 -38.18 -0.47
C ILE A 331 30.80 -37.80 0.85
N VAL A 332 30.34 -36.76 1.58
CA VAL A 332 30.43 -36.67 3.06
C VAL A 332 29.23 -35.88 3.62
N ARG A 333 28.76 -36.34 4.79
CA ARG A 333 27.56 -35.98 5.56
C ARG A 333 27.48 -34.55 6.12
N ALA A 334 26.23 -34.09 6.20
CA ALA A 334 25.53 -33.40 7.29
C ALA A 334 26.07 -32.09 7.91
N GLY A 335 25.16 -31.10 7.95
CA GLY A 335 25.12 -30.03 8.94
C GLY A 335 25.85 -28.75 8.54
N THR A 336 25.16 -27.61 8.63
CA THR A 336 25.77 -26.26 8.70
C THR A 336 26.04 -25.48 7.39
N VAL A 337 25.13 -25.50 6.39
CA VAL A 337 25.28 -24.62 5.19
C VAL A 337 24.05 -23.77 4.83
N VAL A 338 22.91 -23.89 5.53
CA VAL A 338 21.72 -23.05 5.22
C VAL A 338 21.89 -21.59 5.66
N TRP A 339 22.80 -21.29 6.60
CA TRP A 339 22.95 -19.93 7.15
C TRP A 339 23.82 -18.99 6.29
N THR A 340 24.79 -19.51 5.52
CA THR A 340 25.74 -18.66 4.77
C THR A 340 25.22 -18.21 3.39
N CYS A 341 24.17 -18.85 2.87
CA CYS A 341 23.54 -18.46 1.60
C CYS A 341 22.60 -17.23 1.78
N LEU A 342 22.00 -17.08 2.96
CA LEU A 342 21.15 -15.92 3.30
C LEU A 342 21.99 -14.65 3.48
N GLU A 343 23.16 -14.75 4.11
CA GLU A 343 24.09 -13.62 4.29
C GLU A 343 24.73 -13.16 2.97
N ARG A 344 25.01 -14.07 2.02
CA ARG A 344 25.47 -13.68 0.67
C ARG A 344 24.39 -13.00 -0.16
N ARG A 345 23.10 -13.33 0.04
CA ARG A 345 21.98 -12.60 -0.58
C ARG A 345 21.77 -11.23 0.07
N MET A 346 21.96 -11.10 1.38
CA MET A 346 21.87 -9.82 2.10
C MET A 346 23.04 -8.88 1.78
N ARG A 347 24.28 -9.39 1.64
CA ARG A 347 25.44 -8.59 1.22
C ARG A 347 25.42 -8.19 -0.27
N LYS A 348 24.67 -8.88 -1.13
CA LYS A 348 24.38 -8.40 -2.50
C LYS A 348 23.26 -7.35 -2.56
N ALA A 349 22.40 -7.27 -1.54
CA ALA A 349 21.36 -6.23 -1.45
C ALA A 349 21.91 -4.85 -1.02
N SER A 350 23.09 -4.80 -0.40
CA SER A 350 23.75 -3.55 0.01
C SER A 350 24.66 -2.92 -1.07
N VAL A 351 24.83 -3.56 -2.23
CA VAL A 351 25.65 -3.03 -3.36
C VAL A 351 24.78 -2.32 -4.43
N GLY A 352 23.46 -2.21 -4.21
CA GLY A 352 22.51 -1.54 -5.13
C GLY A 352 22.22 -0.06 -4.84
N GLN A 353 22.87 0.56 -3.85
CA GLN A 353 22.54 1.94 -3.42
C GLN A 353 22.92 3.10 -4.36
N PRO A 354 23.91 3.03 -5.27
CA PRO A 354 24.25 4.17 -6.12
C PRO A 354 23.13 4.52 -7.09
N GLN A 355 22.44 3.52 -7.64
CA GLN A 355 21.45 3.69 -8.70
C GLN A 355 20.13 4.27 -8.19
N GLN A 356 19.75 3.93 -6.96
CA GLN A 356 18.54 4.44 -6.31
C GLN A 356 18.74 5.86 -5.75
N GLN A 357 19.94 6.19 -5.25
CA GLN A 357 20.30 7.59 -4.93
C GLN A 357 20.39 8.48 -6.18
N GLN A 358 20.87 7.95 -7.31
CA GLN A 358 20.89 8.68 -8.59
C GLN A 358 19.46 8.98 -9.07
N GLN A 359 18.55 8.00 -9.00
CA GLN A 359 17.14 8.18 -9.35
C GLN A 359 16.44 9.20 -8.45
N ASP A 360 16.68 9.15 -7.14
CA ASP A 360 16.14 10.13 -6.18
C ASP A 360 16.62 11.57 -6.44
N ARG A 361 17.87 11.75 -6.89
CA ARG A 361 18.42 13.07 -7.23
C ARG A 361 17.76 13.63 -8.50
N VAL A 362 17.53 12.78 -9.50
CA VAL A 362 16.83 13.15 -10.74
C VAL A 362 15.36 13.52 -10.44
N VAL A 363 14.67 12.74 -9.62
CA VAL A 363 13.29 13.04 -9.21
C VAL A 363 13.21 14.37 -8.47
N ARG A 364 14.10 14.62 -7.49
CA ARG A 364 14.15 15.92 -6.78
C ARG A 364 14.50 17.09 -7.69
N ALA A 365 15.33 16.88 -8.72
CA ALA A 365 15.64 17.92 -9.71
C ALA A 365 14.42 18.25 -10.59
N LEU A 366 13.68 17.23 -11.04
CA LEU A 366 12.45 17.40 -11.81
C LEU A 366 11.34 18.09 -10.98
N GLU A 367 11.21 17.74 -9.70
CA GLU A 367 10.27 18.40 -8.79
C GLU A 367 10.61 19.88 -8.57
N ARG A 368 11.90 20.23 -8.44
CA ARG A 368 12.35 21.63 -8.36
C ARG A 368 12.04 22.40 -9.64
N GLN A 369 12.30 21.81 -10.81
CA GLN A 369 11.99 22.43 -12.09
C GLN A 369 10.48 22.66 -12.26
N ARG A 370 9.66 21.68 -11.84
CA ARG A 370 8.20 21.79 -11.89
C ARG A 370 7.67 22.90 -10.97
N ARG A 371 8.19 23.02 -9.75
CA ARG A 371 7.83 24.12 -8.82
C ARG A 371 8.21 25.48 -9.39
N TRP A 372 9.39 25.59 -10.01
CA TRP A 372 9.84 26.82 -10.65
C TRP A 372 8.91 27.22 -11.81
N ASN A 373 8.55 26.28 -12.70
CA ASN A 373 7.61 26.54 -13.80
C ASN A 373 6.23 27.00 -13.27
N LEU A 374 5.70 26.35 -12.22
CA LEU A 374 4.44 26.75 -11.58
C LEU A 374 4.49 28.18 -11.02
N GLN A 375 5.64 28.57 -10.44
CA GLN A 375 5.82 29.93 -9.94
C GLN A 375 5.85 30.97 -11.07
N GLN A 376 6.45 30.63 -12.22
CA GLN A 376 6.44 31.50 -13.40
C GLN A 376 5.04 31.63 -14.02
N HIS A 377 4.29 30.53 -14.12
CA HIS A 377 2.90 30.58 -14.57
C HIS A 377 2.01 31.41 -13.65
N ARG A 378 2.17 31.29 -12.32
CA ARG A 378 1.46 32.16 -11.35
C ARG A 378 1.80 33.63 -11.54
N LYS A 379 3.08 33.96 -11.71
CA LYS A 379 3.53 35.35 -11.96
C LYS A 379 2.94 35.89 -13.27
N ALA A 380 2.93 35.08 -14.33
CA ALA A 380 2.35 35.47 -15.62
C ALA A 380 0.82 35.65 -15.55
N ALA A 381 0.11 34.79 -14.82
CA ALA A 381 -1.33 34.92 -14.60
C ALA A 381 -1.68 36.19 -13.81
N LEU A 382 -0.93 36.48 -12.74
CA LEU A 382 -1.10 37.72 -11.96
C LEU A 382 -0.78 38.98 -12.78
N ALA A 383 0.19 38.91 -13.69
CA ALA A 383 0.51 40.02 -14.60
C ALA A 383 -0.57 40.25 -15.67
N ARG A 384 -1.36 39.23 -16.02
CA ARG A 384 -2.52 39.35 -16.94
C ARG A 384 -3.76 39.90 -16.25
N LEU A 385 -3.91 39.66 -14.94
CA LEU A 385 -5.01 40.23 -14.13
C LEU A 385 -4.79 41.70 -13.74
N LYS A 386 -3.56 42.21 -13.89
CA LYS A 386 -3.20 43.61 -13.62
C LYS A 386 -3.21 44.51 -14.88
N ARG A 387 -3.46 43.93 -16.05
CA ARG A 387 -3.75 44.64 -17.30
C ARG A 387 -5.23 44.56 -17.55
#